data_AF-J3LFU2-F1
#
_entry.id   AF-J3LFU2-F1
#
_cell.length_a   1.000
_cell.length_b   1.000
_cell.length_c   1.000
_cell.angle_alpha   90.00
_cell.angle_beta   90.00
_cell.angle_gamma   90.00
#
_symmetry.space_group_name_H-M   'P 1'
#
loop_
_entity.id
_entity.type
_entity.pdbx_description
1 polymer ?
#
loop_
_entity_poly.entity_id
_entity_poly.type
_entity_poly.pdbx_seq_one_letter_code
_entity_poly.pdbx_strand_id
1 'polypeptide(L)'
;MPRAAAASAPAPAAGRIGARADSGTILVEFDVSSLYIPAMSGATTRFLGLPLPPFLKIDILPEALRGNIDPASGQVDLKFRSRFCFSVGSVYQAPPLFVDTTLTSEESSGAIRRGTGERMDGEGRCKLVGVAVVDPIDDVFMNTFLSLPTECIAYLNATISITEPN
;
A
#
# COMPACT_ATOMS: atom_id res chain seq x y z
N MET A 1 0.44 -19.84 -9.98
CA MET A 1 1.12 -18.80 -9.17
C MET A 1 0.14 -17.66 -8.92
N PRO A 2 -0.41 -17.47 -7.70
CA PRO A 2 -1.34 -16.37 -7.44
C PRO A 2 -0.57 -15.05 -7.42
N ARG A 3 -0.91 -14.19 -8.39
CA ARG A 3 -0.35 -12.86 -8.62
C ARG A 3 -1.02 -11.90 -7.66
N ALA A 4 -0.24 -11.20 -6.84
CA ALA A 4 -0.78 -10.23 -5.90
C ALA A 4 -1.47 -9.08 -6.65
N ALA A 5 -2.54 -8.57 -6.03
CA ALA A 5 -3.28 -7.42 -6.53
C ALA A 5 -2.38 -6.18 -6.56
N ALA A 6 -2.18 -5.60 -7.75
CA ALA A 6 -1.61 -4.26 -7.87
C ALA A 6 -2.77 -3.27 -7.86
N ALA A 7 -2.98 -2.57 -6.75
CA ALA A 7 -3.84 -1.41 -6.71
C ALA A 7 -3.05 -0.22 -7.28
N SER A 8 -3.33 0.17 -8.52
CA SER A 8 -2.79 1.43 -9.05
C SER A 8 -3.66 2.57 -8.56
N ALA A 9 -3.13 3.44 -7.70
CA ALA A 9 -3.75 4.71 -7.35
C ALA A 9 -3.38 5.75 -8.42
N PRO A 10 -4.33 6.26 -9.24
CA PRO A 10 -4.03 7.25 -10.28
C PRO A 10 -4.07 8.70 -9.78
N ALA A 11 -4.27 8.95 -8.48
CA ALA A 11 -4.40 10.30 -7.96
C ALA A 11 -3.11 10.80 -7.28
N PRO A 12 -2.72 12.07 -7.48
CA PRO A 12 -1.62 12.67 -6.76
C PRO A 12 -1.98 12.81 -5.27
N ALA A 13 -1.10 12.31 -4.40
CA ALA A 13 -1.17 12.56 -2.97
C ALA A 13 -0.31 13.78 -2.62
N ALA A 14 -0.89 14.76 -1.93
CA ALA A 14 -0.12 15.88 -1.40
C ALA A 14 0.55 15.45 -0.09
N GLY A 15 1.85 15.70 0.03
CA GLY A 15 2.60 15.42 1.24
C GLY A 15 3.28 16.66 1.79
N ARG A 16 3.44 16.69 3.11
CA ARG A 16 4.24 17.68 3.83
C ARG A 16 5.65 17.13 3.99
N ILE A 17 6.62 17.98 3.67
CA ILE A 17 8.02 17.71 3.97
C ILE A 17 8.26 18.11 5.43
N GLY A 18 8.71 17.15 6.23
CA GLY A 18 9.17 17.35 7.59
C GLY A 18 10.60 17.87 7.64
N ALA A 19 11.22 17.80 8.83
CA ALA A 19 12.62 18.19 8.99
C ALA A 19 13.53 17.33 8.11
N ARG A 20 14.52 17.97 7.48
CA ARG A 20 15.62 17.26 6.84
C ARG A 20 16.52 16.71 7.95
N ALA A 21 16.77 15.41 7.95
CA ALA A 21 17.72 14.81 8.87
C ALA A 21 19.14 15.28 8.52
N ASP A 22 20.05 15.29 9.50
CA ASP A 22 21.46 15.65 9.31
C ASP A 22 22.16 14.78 8.24
N SER A 23 21.60 13.60 7.93
CA SER A 23 22.02 12.69 6.86
C SER A 23 21.65 13.16 5.44
N GLY A 24 20.96 14.29 5.29
CA GLY A 24 20.44 14.77 4.00
C GLY A 24 19.11 14.13 3.57
N THR A 25 18.64 13.15 4.34
CA THR A 25 17.36 12.44 4.16
C THR A 25 16.18 13.36 4.47
N ILE A 26 15.15 13.29 3.64
CA ILE A 26 13.93 14.09 3.75
C ILE A 26 12.86 13.23 4.42
N LEU A 27 12.38 13.67 5.58
CA LEU A 27 11.20 13.07 6.20
C LEU A 27 9.94 13.58 5.50
N VAL A 28 9.05 12.68 5.13
CA VAL A 28 7.79 13.01 4.44
C VAL A 28 6.60 12.41 5.16
N GLU A 29 5.53 13.18 5.22
CA GLU A 29 4.23 12.72 5.71
C GLU A 29 3.16 13.12 4.70
N PHE A 30 2.51 12.13 4.10
CA PHE A 30 1.48 12.35 3.10
C PHE A 30 0.12 12.54 3.75
N ASP A 31 -0.66 13.49 3.23
CA ASP A 31 -2.05 13.65 3.65
C ASP A 31 -2.86 12.48 3.11
N VAL A 32 -3.23 11.56 4.00
CA VAL A 32 -4.08 10.40 3.72
C VAL A 32 -5.44 10.77 3.15
N SER A 33 -5.93 11.99 3.42
CA SER A 33 -7.19 12.50 2.87
C SER A 33 -7.09 12.76 1.35
N SER A 34 -5.87 13.02 0.87
CA SER A 34 -5.57 13.21 -0.56
C SER A 34 -5.19 11.91 -1.27
N LEU A 35 -4.92 10.84 -0.53
CA LEU A 35 -4.60 9.51 -1.06
C LEU A 35 -5.87 8.80 -1.54
N TYR A 36 -6.19 8.96 -2.83
CA TYR A 36 -7.26 8.19 -3.44
C TYR A 36 -6.76 6.80 -3.88
N ILE A 37 -7.13 5.79 -3.10
CA ILE A 37 -7.02 4.39 -3.51
C ILE A 37 -8.41 3.97 -3.98
N PRO A 38 -8.62 3.68 -5.29
CA PRO A 38 -9.92 3.29 -5.79
C PRO A 38 -10.41 2.03 -5.07
N ALA A 39 -11.69 2.04 -4.68
CA ALA A 39 -12.32 0.86 -4.08
C ALA A 39 -12.14 -0.34 -5.03
N MET A 40 -11.61 -1.43 -4.50
CA MET A 40 -11.40 -2.63 -5.32
C MET A 40 -12.73 -3.40 -5.40
N SER A 41 -13.20 -3.62 -6.63
CA SER A 41 -14.38 -4.44 -6.91
C SER A 41 -13.99 -5.67 -7.72
N GLY A 42 -14.82 -6.71 -7.71
CA GLY A 42 -14.55 -7.98 -8.41
C GLY A 42 -14.22 -7.87 -9.90
N ALA A 43 -14.50 -6.73 -10.53
CA ALA A 43 -14.18 -6.46 -11.93
C ALA A 43 -12.71 -6.07 -12.19
N THR A 44 -11.98 -5.55 -11.19
CA THR A 44 -10.66 -4.94 -11.39
C THR A 44 -9.51 -5.69 -10.73
N THR A 45 -9.77 -6.74 -9.94
CA THR A 45 -8.73 -7.30 -9.09
C THR A 45 -8.95 -8.78 -8.75
N ARG A 46 -7.88 -9.59 -8.85
CA ARG A 46 -7.78 -10.86 -8.10
C ARG A 46 -7.13 -10.54 -6.76
N PHE A 47 -7.93 -10.42 -5.70
CA PHE A 47 -7.37 -10.25 -4.36
C PHE A 47 -6.80 -11.60 -3.91
N LEU A 48 -5.50 -11.64 -3.60
CA LEU A 48 -4.78 -12.86 -3.20
C LEU A 48 -4.86 -14.04 -4.20
N GLY A 49 -5.14 -13.75 -5.48
CA GLY A 49 -5.24 -14.77 -6.52
C GLY A 49 -6.61 -15.47 -6.63
N LEU A 50 -7.58 -15.12 -5.79
CA LEU A 50 -8.93 -15.65 -5.84
C LEU A 50 -9.86 -14.75 -6.67
N PRO A 51 -10.84 -15.33 -7.39
CA PRO A 51 -11.94 -14.54 -7.93
C PRO A 51 -12.70 -13.92 -6.76
N LEU A 52 -12.78 -12.60 -6.74
CA LEU A 52 -13.57 -11.89 -5.74
C LEU A 52 -15.05 -12.32 -5.86
N PRO A 53 -15.74 -12.64 -4.75
CA PRO A 53 -17.15 -12.97 -4.78
C PRO A 53 -17.95 -11.85 -5.45
N PRO A 54 -19.02 -12.19 -6.18
CA PRO A 54 -19.90 -11.19 -6.76
C PRO A 54 -20.42 -10.27 -5.64
N PHE A 55 -20.47 -8.97 -5.92
CA PHE A 55 -20.88 -7.91 -4.98
C PHE A 55 -19.95 -7.62 -3.80
N LEU A 56 -18.77 -8.27 -3.72
CA LEU A 56 -17.75 -7.90 -2.75
C LEU A 56 -17.11 -6.56 -3.13
N LYS A 57 -17.22 -5.60 -2.22
CA LYS A 57 -16.58 -4.29 -2.28
C LYS A 57 -15.54 -4.19 -1.16
N ILE A 58 -14.35 -3.73 -1.53
CA ILE A 58 -13.26 -3.49 -0.60
C ILE A 58 -12.97 -1.99 -0.61
N ASP A 59 -13.32 -1.32 0.47
CA ASP A 59 -12.93 0.07 0.70
C ASP A 59 -11.56 0.08 1.40
N ILE A 60 -10.55 0.63 0.73
CA ILE A 60 -9.20 0.80 1.28
C ILE A 60 -9.12 2.21 1.85
N LEU A 61 -8.93 2.30 3.16
CA LEU A 61 -8.90 3.58 3.86
C LEU A 61 -7.51 3.76 4.44
N PRO A 62 -6.66 4.61 3.82
CA PRO A 62 -5.33 4.90 4.34
C PRO A 62 -5.42 5.56 5.71
N GLU A 63 -4.61 5.10 6.66
CA GLU A 63 -4.49 5.68 8.00
C GLU A 63 -3.18 6.47 8.15
N ALA A 64 -2.10 5.99 7.52
CA ALA A 64 -0.83 6.70 7.48
C ALA A 64 -0.04 6.33 6.22
N LEU A 65 0.59 7.34 5.61
CA LEU A 65 1.68 7.14 4.65
C LEU A 65 2.78 8.14 5.01
N ARG A 66 3.87 7.67 5.60
CA ARG A 66 4.97 8.52 6.06
C ARG A 66 6.28 7.78 6.02
N GLY A 67 7.38 8.49 5.89
CA GLY A 67 8.68 7.85 5.89
C GLY A 67 9.78 8.77 5.47
N ASN A 68 10.77 8.22 4.79
CA ASN A 68 11.99 8.90 4.43
C ASN A 68 12.31 8.75 2.95
N ILE A 69 12.95 9.78 2.41
CA ILE A 69 13.43 9.84 1.04
C ILE A 69 14.87 10.30 1.11
N ASP A 70 15.79 9.49 0.60
CA ASP A 70 17.17 9.88 0.39
C ASP A 70 17.34 10.33 -1.07
N PRO A 71 17.38 11.65 -1.33
CA PRO A 71 17.53 12.17 -2.69
C PRO A 71 18.92 11.89 -3.29
N ALA A 72 19.94 11.57 -2.47
CA ALA A 72 21.28 11.29 -2.97
C ALA A 72 21.39 9.87 -3.54
N SER A 73 20.79 8.89 -2.86
CA SER A 73 20.78 7.49 -3.30
C SER A 73 19.56 7.11 -4.13
N GLY A 74 18.49 7.91 -4.08
CA GLY A 74 17.18 7.58 -4.63
C GLY A 74 16.38 6.59 -3.77
N GLN A 75 16.87 6.23 -2.59
CA GLN A 75 16.18 5.31 -1.70
C GLN A 75 14.93 5.96 -1.09
N VAL A 76 13.83 5.21 -1.07
CA VAL A 76 12.55 5.66 -0.52
C VAL A 76 11.98 4.56 0.36
N ASP A 77 11.72 4.87 1.63
CA ASP A 77 11.06 3.97 2.57
C ASP A 77 9.85 4.65 3.20
N LEU A 78 8.65 4.18 2.87
CA LEU A 78 7.38 4.72 3.36
C LEU A 78 6.64 3.67 4.18
N LYS A 79 6.38 3.97 5.45
CA LYS A 79 5.42 3.22 6.27
C LYS A 79 4.02 3.51 5.77
N PHE A 80 3.35 2.47 5.31
CA PHE A 80 1.97 2.49 4.87
C PHE A 80 1.12 1.68 5.84
N ARG A 81 0.11 2.35 6.42
CA ARG A 81 -0.90 1.74 7.25
C ARG A 81 -2.27 2.03 6.68
N SER A 82 -3.10 1.02 6.53
CA SER A 82 -4.45 1.16 6.01
C SER A 82 -5.37 0.10 6.59
N ARG A 83 -6.66 0.44 6.68
CA ARG A 83 -7.73 -0.50 6.99
C ARG A 83 -8.53 -0.83 5.74
N PHE A 84 -8.77 -2.12 5.55
CA PHE A 84 -9.49 -2.70 4.42
C PHE A 84 -10.86 -3.10 4.95
N CYS A 85 -11.90 -2.40 4.51
CA CYS A 85 -13.28 -2.66 4.90
C CYS A 85 -13.97 -3.49 3.82
N PHE A 86 -14.33 -4.73 4.17
CA PHE A 86 -15.02 -5.64 3.26
C PHE A 86 -16.53 -5.54 3.46
N SER A 87 -17.26 -5.37 2.36
CA SER A 87 -18.73 -5.37 2.36
C SER A 87 -19.26 -6.17 1.18
N VAL A 88 -20.38 -6.87 1.37
CA VAL A 88 -21.09 -7.60 0.32
C VAL A 88 -22.53 -7.11 0.28
N GLY A 89 -22.86 -6.33 -0.75
CA GLY A 89 -24.16 -5.65 -0.84
C GLY A 89 -24.48 -4.81 0.40
N SER A 90 -25.75 -4.73 0.79
CA SER A 90 -26.20 -4.05 2.02
C SER A 90 -26.37 -4.98 3.23
N VAL A 91 -26.03 -6.26 3.08
CA VAL A 91 -26.45 -7.32 4.02
C VAL A 91 -25.29 -7.81 4.89
N TYR A 92 -24.05 -7.63 4.43
CA TYR A 92 -22.88 -8.16 5.11
C TYR A 92 -21.72 -7.16 5.10
N GLN A 93 -21.13 -6.96 6.28
CA GLN A 93 -19.95 -6.14 6.50
C GLN A 93 -19.01 -6.89 7.45
N ALA A 94 -17.80 -7.18 7.00
CA ALA A 94 -16.80 -7.83 7.83
C ALA A 94 -16.09 -6.80 8.74
N PRO A 95 -15.48 -7.25 9.84
CA PRO A 95 -14.53 -6.45 10.60
C PRO A 95 -13.42 -5.89 9.69
N PRO A 96 -12.92 -4.66 9.95
CA PRO A 96 -11.84 -4.08 9.18
C PRO A 96 -10.55 -4.88 9.36
N LEU A 97 -9.84 -5.08 8.25
CA LEU A 97 -8.55 -5.75 8.22
C LEU A 97 -7.45 -4.70 8.17
N PHE A 98 -6.51 -4.77 9.11
CA PHE A 98 -5.41 -3.81 9.17
C PHE A 98 -4.21 -4.33 8.39
N VAL A 99 -3.68 -3.47 7.52
CA VAL A 99 -2.44 -3.73 6.77
C VAL A 99 -1.43 -2.70 7.23
N ASP A 100 -0.33 -3.17 7.79
CA ASP A 100 0.84 -2.38 8.15
C ASP A 100 2.05 -2.94 7.38
N THR A 101 2.68 -2.09 6.57
CA THR A 101 3.85 -2.49 5.78
C THR A 101 4.77 -1.31 5.52
N THR A 102 6.02 -1.62 5.20
CA THR A 102 6.96 -0.63 4.68
C THR A 102 7.09 -0.82 3.18
N LEU A 103 6.65 0.20 2.43
CA LEU A 103 6.86 0.32 1.00
C LEU A 103 8.27 0.87 0.77
N THR A 104 9.16 0.02 0.30
CA THR A 104 10.57 0.35 0.06
C THR A 104 10.89 0.32 -1.44
N SER A 105 11.78 1.20 -1.89
CA SER A 105 12.39 1.13 -3.22
C SER A 105 13.40 -0.01 -3.36
N GLU A 106 13.78 -0.63 -2.25
CA GLU A 106 14.70 -1.76 -2.21
C GLU A 106 13.94 -3.10 -2.29
N GLU A 107 14.60 -4.17 -1.86
CA GLU A 107 13.98 -5.47 -1.70
C GLU A 107 13.11 -5.53 -0.45
N SER A 108 11.90 -6.07 -0.60
CA SER A 108 11.03 -6.46 0.51
C SER A 108 10.75 -7.97 0.44
N SER A 109 11.04 -8.67 1.54
CA SER A 109 10.85 -10.11 1.67
C SER A 109 10.03 -10.45 2.93
N GLY A 110 9.04 -11.33 2.75
CA GLY A 110 8.35 -12.07 3.80
C GLY A 110 8.74 -13.55 3.76
N ALA A 111 8.03 -14.38 4.51
CA ALA A 111 8.27 -15.83 4.58
C ALA A 111 7.89 -16.57 3.29
N ILE A 112 6.96 -16.04 2.50
CA ILE A 112 6.38 -16.66 1.30
C ILE A 112 6.50 -15.73 0.09
N ARG A 113 6.46 -14.40 0.29
CA ARG A 113 6.48 -13.40 -0.79
C ARG A 113 7.75 -12.57 -0.78
N ARG A 114 8.25 -12.25 -1.97
CA ARG A 114 9.40 -11.35 -2.17
C ARG A 114 9.13 -10.47 -3.36
N GLY A 115 9.54 -9.21 -3.27
CA GLY A 115 9.62 -8.35 -4.43
C GLY A 115 10.71 -7.31 -4.29
N THR A 116 10.98 -6.64 -5.39
CA THR A 116 12.04 -5.65 -5.50
C THR A 116 11.44 -4.38 -6.08
N GLY A 117 11.67 -3.28 -5.38
CA GLY A 117 11.36 -1.94 -5.84
C GLY A 117 12.40 -1.43 -6.83
N GLU A 118 12.22 -0.18 -7.24
CA GLU A 118 13.15 0.56 -8.06
C GLU A 118 13.34 1.93 -7.41
N ARG A 119 14.60 2.29 -7.17
CA ARG A 119 15.00 3.59 -6.61
C ARG A 119 14.50 4.73 -7.48
N MET A 120 14.31 5.87 -6.82
CA MET A 120 13.92 7.10 -7.46
C MET A 120 14.95 7.56 -8.49
N ASP A 121 14.50 7.77 -9.72
CA ASP A 121 15.31 8.34 -10.80
C ASP A 121 15.38 9.88 -10.73
N GLY A 122 16.14 10.49 -11.66
CA GLY A 122 16.27 11.95 -11.74
C GLY A 122 14.97 12.69 -12.09
N GLU A 123 13.93 12.00 -12.56
CA GLU A 123 12.59 12.54 -12.81
C GLU A 123 11.65 12.33 -11.61
N GLY A 124 12.13 11.72 -10.53
CA GLY A 124 11.35 11.42 -9.33
C GLY A 124 10.52 10.14 -9.44
N ARG A 125 10.67 9.33 -10.49
CA ARG A 125 9.93 8.07 -10.66
C ARG A 125 10.58 6.98 -9.83
N CYS A 126 9.78 6.26 -9.06
CA CYS A 126 10.21 5.11 -8.28
C CYS A 126 9.14 4.02 -8.26
N LYS A 127 9.55 2.81 -7.91
CA LYS A 127 8.63 1.70 -7.64
C LYS A 127 8.89 1.21 -6.24
N LEU A 128 7.86 1.27 -5.41
CA LEU A 128 7.94 0.78 -4.04
C LEU A 128 7.29 -0.58 -3.94
N VAL A 129 7.88 -1.45 -3.13
CA VAL A 129 7.38 -2.77 -2.81
C VAL A 129 7.27 -2.92 -1.30
N GLY A 130 6.18 -3.53 -0.83
CA GLY A 130 6.02 -3.87 0.58
C GLY A 130 5.37 -5.23 0.72
N VAL A 131 5.95 -6.06 1.58
CA VAL A 131 5.33 -7.32 2.03
C VAL A 131 4.71 -7.08 3.40
N ALA A 132 3.47 -7.52 3.57
CA ALA A 132 2.70 -7.38 4.79
C ALA A 132 2.14 -8.75 5.19
N VAL A 133 2.28 -9.10 6.46
CA VAL A 133 1.52 -10.21 7.04
C VAL A 133 0.18 -9.65 7.47
N VAL A 134 -0.88 -10.36 7.13
CA VAL A 134 -2.25 -10.00 7.48
C VAL A 134 -2.79 -11.03 8.46
N ASP A 135 -3.13 -10.57 9.65
CA ASP A 135 -3.68 -11.40 10.71
C ASP A 135 -5.15 -11.76 10.46
N PRO A 136 -5.62 -12.92 10.99
CA PRO A 136 -7.03 -13.27 10.99
C PRO A 136 -7.87 -12.23 11.73
N ILE A 137 -9.09 -12.03 11.26
CA ILE A 137 -10.10 -11.16 11.88
C ILE A 137 -11.17 -12.02 12.57
N ASP A 138 -12.08 -11.39 13.32
CA ASP A 138 -13.23 -12.07 13.95
C ASP A 138 -14.33 -12.37 12.91
N ASP A 139 -13.97 -13.06 11.83
CA ASP A 139 -14.87 -13.49 10.76
C ASP A 139 -14.33 -14.74 10.06
N VAL A 140 -14.98 -15.88 10.31
CA VAL A 140 -14.57 -17.19 9.78
C VAL A 140 -14.68 -17.24 8.25
N PHE A 141 -15.70 -16.58 7.67
CA PHE A 141 -15.87 -16.56 6.22
C PHE A 141 -14.73 -15.80 5.56
N MET A 142 -14.37 -14.63 6.07
CA MET A 142 -13.26 -13.84 5.55
C MET A 142 -11.90 -14.47 5.81
N ASN A 143 -11.68 -15.04 7.01
CA ASN A 143 -10.44 -15.76 7.29
C ASN A 143 -10.24 -16.92 6.33
N THR A 144 -11.31 -17.67 6.03
CA THR A 144 -11.27 -18.78 5.09
C THR A 144 -11.08 -18.28 3.65
N PHE A 145 -11.87 -17.28 3.25
CA PHE A 145 -11.84 -16.72 1.90
C PHE A 145 -10.47 -16.10 1.57
N LEU A 146 -9.87 -15.37 2.50
CA LEU A 146 -8.56 -14.73 2.33
C LEU A 146 -7.38 -15.64 2.72
N SER A 147 -7.67 -16.84 3.23
CA SER A 147 -6.67 -17.78 3.75
C SER A 147 -5.76 -17.15 4.82
N LEU A 148 -6.37 -16.44 5.79
CA LEU A 148 -5.66 -15.77 6.87
C LEU A 148 -5.17 -16.77 7.93
N PRO A 149 -3.98 -16.56 8.55
CA PRO A 149 -3.03 -15.49 8.24
C PRO A 149 -2.39 -15.68 6.86
N THR A 150 -2.19 -14.58 6.15
CA THR A 150 -1.62 -14.62 4.79
C THR A 150 -0.59 -13.52 4.58
N GLU A 151 0.22 -13.68 3.53
CA GLU A 151 1.15 -12.66 3.09
C GLU A 151 0.65 -11.92 1.85
N CYS A 152 0.53 -10.62 2.00
CA CYS A 152 0.23 -9.68 0.93
C CYS A 152 1.54 -9.06 0.42
N ILE A 153 1.65 -8.88 -0.89
CA ILE A 153 2.69 -8.04 -1.48
C ILE A 153 2.03 -6.92 -2.26
N ALA A 154 2.45 -5.69 -1.99
CA ALA A 154 1.99 -4.48 -2.64
C ALA A 154 3.10 -3.93 -3.54
N TYR A 155 2.70 -3.46 -4.73
CA TYR A 155 3.56 -2.70 -5.62
C TYR A 155 2.92 -1.34 -5.84
N LEU A 156 3.69 -0.27 -5.61
CA LEU A 156 3.28 1.10 -5.81
C LEU A 156 4.25 1.77 -6.77
N ASN A 157 3.77 2.11 -7.97
CA ASN A 157 4.50 3.00 -8.85
C ASN A 157 4.17 4.44 -8.43
N ALA A 158 5.19 5.24 -8.17
CA ALA A 158 5.03 6.61 -7.73
C ALA A 158 5.94 7.56 -8.50
N THR A 159 5.51 8.81 -8.63
CA THR A 159 6.34 9.91 -9.08
C THR A 159 6.34 10.96 -7.99
N ILE A 160 7.50 11.18 -7.39
CA ILE A 160 7.68 12.09 -6.26
C ILE A 160 8.33 13.37 -6.79
N SER A 161 7.63 14.49 -6.63
CA SER A 161 8.17 15.81 -6.95
C SER A 161 8.30 16.62 -5.68
N ILE A 162 9.52 17.11 -5.41
CA ILE A 162 9.80 17.99 -4.28
C ILE A 162 9.78 19.42 -4.81
N THR A 163 8.85 20.23 -4.30
CA THR A 163 8.76 21.67 -4.64
C THR A 163 9.26 22.47 -3.46
N GLU A 164 10.34 23.24 -3.65
CA GLU A 164 10.76 24.21 -2.65
C GLU A 164 9.79 25.39 -2.64
N PRO A 165 9.35 25.88 -1.46
CA PRO A 165 8.58 27.10 -1.39
C PRO A 165 9.49 28.27 -1.81
N ASN A 166 9.09 28.97 -2.87
CA ASN A 166 9.71 30.21 -3.33
C ASN A 166 9.46 31.37 -2.36
#